data_AF-A0A9N9JPM0-F1
#
_entry.id   AF-A0A9N9JPM0-F1
#
_cell.length_a   1.000
_cell.length_b   1.000
_cell.length_c   1.000
_cell.angle_alpha   90.00
_cell.angle_beta   90.00
_cell.angle_gamma   90.00
#
_symmetry.space_group_name_H-M   'P 1'
#
loop_
_entity.id
_entity.type
_entity.pdbx_description
1 polymer ?
#
loop_
_entity_poly.entity_id
_entity_poly.type
_entity_poly.pdbx_seq_one_letter_code
_entity_poly.pdbx_strand_id
1 'polypeptide(L)'
;DSKHNITTHVIYGITRDTTGQYMIVLDEFSSIRNSMYGICAQCERYNTSEAWCQSCDPFKTTQGWTSGNNEIDNLIKEFQLKATRYEYVIEWISFDKLYNLQKVDESRLQALCLDGIRKFKSLTVDLKKFDSLQVDTLEFIRN
;
A
#
# COMPACT_ATOMS: atom_id res chain seq x y z
N ASP A 1 41.60 -5.64 4.41
CA ASP A 1 40.46 -6.48 4.81
C ASP A 1 39.50 -5.76 5.74
N SER A 2 38.21 -6.05 5.51
CA SER A 2 37.01 -5.74 6.34
C SER A 2 36.84 -4.33 6.91
N LYS A 3 36.22 -3.44 6.11
CA LYS A 3 35.32 -2.43 6.66
C LYS A 3 34.17 -3.18 7.33
N HIS A 4 34.21 -3.32 8.66
CA HIS A 4 33.03 -3.69 9.43
C HIS A 4 31.98 -2.59 9.24
N ASN A 5 31.06 -2.79 8.29
CA ASN A 5 29.79 -2.10 8.27
C ASN A 5 29.04 -2.52 9.53
N ILE A 6 29.24 -1.78 10.61
CA ILE A 6 28.39 -1.88 11.79
C ILE A 6 27.02 -1.40 11.32
N THR A 7 26.12 -2.32 11.01
CA THR A 7 24.70 -2.02 10.87
C THR A 7 24.22 -1.61 12.26
N THR A 8 24.19 -0.30 12.50
CA THR A 8 23.61 0.29 13.70
C THR A 8 22.11 0.03 13.66
N HIS A 9 21.69 -1.05 14.31
CA HIS A 9 20.27 -1.34 14.46
C HIS A 9 19.67 -0.27 15.35
N VAL A 10 18.68 0.45 14.84
CA VAL A 10 17.94 1.42 15.65
C VAL A 10 16.98 0.64 16.53
N ILE A 11 17.11 0.84 17.84
CA ILE A 11 16.19 0.24 18.81
C ILE A 11 14.83 0.96 18.68
N TYR A 12 13.79 0.19 18.39
CA TYR A 12 12.41 0.67 18.32
C TYR A 12 11.78 0.75 19.72
N GLY A 13 12.05 -0.24 20.57
CA GLY A 13 11.50 -0.30 21.92
C GLY A 13 12.01 -1.50 22.70
N ILE A 14 11.45 -1.68 23.89
CA ILE A 14 11.72 -2.83 24.76
C ILE A 14 10.37 -3.40 25.18
N THR A 15 10.25 -4.73 25.16
CA THR A 15 9.07 -5.45 25.62
C THR A 15 9.47 -6.53 26.63
N ARG A 16 8.48 -7.20 27.21
CA ARG A 16 8.68 -8.30 28.16
C ARG A 16 7.79 -9.47 27.75
N ASP A 17 8.35 -10.69 27.74
CA ASP A 17 7.58 -11.90 27.43
C ASP A 17 6.73 -12.36 28.63
N THR A 18 6.06 -13.51 28.46
CA THR A 18 5.22 -14.12 29.52
C THR A 18 6.02 -14.72 30.67
N THR A 19 7.33 -14.98 30.48
CA THR A 19 8.23 -15.50 31.52
C THR A 19 8.84 -14.39 32.37
N GLY A 20 8.72 -13.14 31.92
CA GLY A 20 9.29 -11.95 32.58
C GLY A 20 10.62 -11.50 31.97
N GLN A 21 11.10 -12.13 30.90
CA GLN A 21 12.34 -11.78 30.21
C GLN A 21 12.15 -10.54 29.33
N TYR A 22 13.08 -9.59 29.41
CA TYR A 22 13.10 -8.40 28.55
C TYR A 22 13.62 -8.74 27.15
N MET A 23 12.98 -8.16 26.13
CA MET A 23 13.35 -8.28 24.72
C MET A 23 13.44 -6.90 24.08
N ILE A 24 14.36 -6.73 23.12
CA ILE A 24 14.50 -5.50 22.35
C ILE A 24 13.71 -5.63 21.05
N VAL A 25 12.91 -4.61 20.75
CA VAL A 25 12.23 -4.47 19.46
C VAL A 25 13.14 -3.62 18.57
N LEU A 26 13.51 -4.16 17.40
CA LEU A 26 14.37 -3.48 16.42
C LEU A 26 13.51 -2.81 15.36
N ASP A 27 13.94 -1.64 14.87
CA ASP A 27 13.33 -1.01 13.71
C ASP A 27 13.90 -1.63 12.43
N GLU A 28 13.16 -2.58 11.86
CA GLU A 28 13.56 -3.33 10.66
C GLU A 28 13.86 -2.43 9.45
N PHE A 29 13.27 -1.23 9.41
CA PHE A 29 13.41 -0.30 8.30
C PHE A 29 14.41 0.83 8.58
N SER A 30 15.16 0.75 9.68
CA SER A 30 16.03 1.85 10.12
C SER A 30 17.05 2.28 9.06
N SER A 31 17.53 1.35 8.25
CA SER A 31 18.53 1.59 7.20
C SER A 31 17.98 2.33 5.98
N ILE A 32 16.66 2.30 5.76
CA ILE A 32 16.01 2.89 4.58
C ILE A 32 15.19 4.15 4.90
N ARG A 33 15.01 4.47 6.19
CA ARG A 33 14.39 5.73 6.61
C ARG A 33 15.23 6.93 6.18
N ASN A 34 14.61 7.94 5.58
CA ASN A 34 15.32 9.10 5.04
C ASN A 34 14.56 10.41 5.29
N SER A 35 15.25 11.43 5.80
CA SER A 35 14.65 12.74 6.08
C SER A 35 14.11 13.47 4.84
N MET A 36 14.65 13.18 3.65
CA MET A 36 14.17 13.74 2.39
C MET A 36 12.75 13.28 2.02
N TYR A 37 12.29 12.15 2.56
CA TYR A 37 10.96 11.60 2.27
C TYR A 37 9.86 12.15 3.21
N GLY A 38 10.23 13.05 4.11
CA GLY A 38 9.33 13.60 5.12
C GLY A 38 9.12 12.69 6.33
N ILE A 39 8.23 13.12 7.22
CA ILE A 39 7.93 12.44 8.49
C ILE A 39 6.57 11.76 8.39
N CYS A 40 6.51 10.50 8.83
CA CYS A 40 5.26 9.77 8.93
C CYS A 40 4.40 10.35 10.04
N ALA A 41 3.18 10.78 9.73
CA ALA A 41 2.26 11.37 10.69
C ALA A 41 1.75 10.41 11.79
N GLN A 42 1.98 9.10 11.68
CA GLN A 42 1.54 8.13 12.70
C GLN A 42 2.62 7.74 13.69
N CYS A 43 3.84 7.49 13.20
CA CYS A 43 4.94 7.03 14.05
C CYS A 43 6.00 8.11 14.29
N GLU A 44 5.84 9.30 13.69
CA GLU A 44 6.74 10.45 13.83
C GLU A 44 8.20 10.19 13.42
N ARG A 45 8.43 9.09 12.69
CA ARG A 45 9.74 8.73 12.12
C ARG A 45 9.81 9.19 10.67
N TYR A 46 11.04 9.29 10.15
CA TYR A 46 11.23 9.47 8.72
C TYR A 46 10.57 8.35 7.93
N ASN A 47 9.99 8.74 6.80
CA ASN A 47 9.44 7.84 5.82
C ASN A 47 10.55 6.98 5.18
N THR A 48 10.15 5.83 4.66
CA THR A 48 11.03 4.87 3.98
C THR A 48 11.06 5.09 2.46
N SER A 49 10.07 5.79 1.93
CA SER A 49 10.02 6.33 0.56
C SER A 49 9.18 7.61 0.53
N GLU A 50 9.18 8.33 -0.59
CA GLU A 50 8.46 9.60 -0.72
C GLU A 50 6.97 9.43 -0.33
N ALA A 51 6.54 10.18 0.68
CA ALA A 51 5.19 10.07 1.27
C ALA A 51 4.76 8.65 1.71
N TRP A 52 5.70 7.74 1.96
CA TRP A 52 5.42 6.34 2.34
C TRP A 52 6.29 5.84 3.50
N CYS A 53 5.65 5.29 4.52
CA CYS A 53 6.24 4.68 5.70
C CYS A 53 5.93 3.19 5.75
N GLN A 54 6.95 2.35 5.52
CA GLN A 54 6.79 0.89 5.45
C GLN A 54 6.20 0.28 6.72
N SER A 55 6.44 0.89 7.88
CA SER A 55 5.90 0.40 9.16
C SER A 55 4.43 0.71 9.38
N CYS A 56 3.85 1.66 8.64
CA CYS A 56 2.52 2.20 8.94
C CYS A 56 1.56 2.11 7.76
N ASP A 57 1.98 2.54 6.57
CA ASP A 57 1.07 2.75 5.45
C ASP A 57 0.48 1.46 4.87
N PRO A 58 1.21 0.33 4.76
CA PRO A 58 0.61 -0.94 4.32
C PRO A 58 -0.60 -1.37 5.17
N PHE A 59 -0.58 -1.10 6.48
CA PHE A 59 -1.72 -1.41 7.37
C PHE A 59 -2.85 -0.39 7.27
N LYS A 60 -2.56 0.87 6.93
CA LYS A 60 -3.60 1.88 6.72
C LYS A 60 -4.36 1.62 5.43
N THR A 61 -3.66 1.30 4.35
CA THR A 61 -4.26 1.13 3.01
C THR A 61 -5.18 -0.09 2.94
N THR A 62 -4.97 -1.07 3.81
CA THR A 62 -5.81 -2.28 3.91
C THR A 62 -7.10 -2.10 4.72
N GLN A 63 -7.32 -0.93 5.34
CA GLN A 63 -8.46 -0.67 6.22
C GLN A 63 -9.54 0.19 5.54
N GLY A 64 -10.77 0.05 6.01
CA GLY A 64 -11.87 0.97 5.67
C GLY A 64 -12.57 0.74 4.33
N TRP A 65 -12.22 -0.31 3.58
CA TRP A 65 -12.90 -0.67 2.33
C TRP A 65 -13.10 -2.19 2.20
N THR A 66 -14.10 -2.56 1.40
CA THR A 66 -14.35 -3.92 0.91
C THR A 66 -14.99 -3.83 -0.46
N SER A 67 -14.66 -4.76 -1.35
CA SER A 67 -15.34 -4.93 -2.65
C SER A 67 -16.66 -5.72 -2.52
N GLY A 68 -16.94 -6.29 -1.34
CA GLY A 68 -17.99 -7.29 -1.17
C GLY A 68 -17.56 -8.71 -1.62
N ASN A 69 -16.34 -8.86 -2.13
CA ASN A 69 -15.75 -10.15 -2.49
C ASN A 69 -14.47 -10.41 -1.68
N ASN A 70 -14.51 -11.42 -0.81
CA ASN A 70 -13.39 -11.74 0.09
C ASN A 70 -12.12 -12.17 -0.65
N GLU A 71 -12.21 -12.85 -1.79
CA GLU A 71 -11.03 -13.31 -2.53
C GLU A 71 -10.30 -12.13 -3.19
N ILE A 72 -11.04 -11.22 -3.82
CA ILE A 72 -10.50 -9.98 -4.39
C ILE A 72 -9.95 -9.07 -3.28
N ASP A 73 -10.68 -8.93 -2.17
CA ASP A 73 -10.24 -8.13 -1.03
C ASP A 73 -8.92 -8.65 -0.47
N ASN A 74 -8.80 -9.96 -0.26
CA ASN A 74 -7.58 -10.58 0.24
C ASN A 74 -6.41 -10.38 -0.73
N LEU A 75 -6.64 -10.53 -2.03
CA LEU A 75 -5.61 -10.32 -3.04
C LEU A 75 -5.09 -8.88 -3.02
N ILE A 76 -5.99 -7.89 -3.12
CA ILE A 76 -5.60 -6.47 -3.10
C ILE A 76 -4.88 -6.14 -1.79
N LYS A 77 -5.37 -6.63 -0.64
CA LYS A 77 -4.72 -6.40 0.66
C LYS A 77 -3.33 -7.01 0.72
N GLU A 78 -3.10 -8.19 0.11
CA GLU A 78 -1.78 -8.79 0.02
C GLU A 78 -0.79 -7.89 -0.72
N PHE A 79 -1.20 -7.32 -1.85
CA PHE A 79 -0.37 -6.35 -2.60
C PHE A 79 -0.13 -5.06 -1.81
N GLN A 80 -1.16 -4.52 -1.16
CA GLN A 80 -1.05 -3.33 -0.31
C GLN A 80 -0.08 -3.55 0.87
N LEU A 81 -0.10 -4.74 1.49
CA LEU A 81 0.81 -5.12 2.58
C LEU A 81 2.28 -5.22 2.11
N LYS A 82 2.49 -5.66 0.86
CA LYS A 82 3.81 -5.81 0.25
C LYS A 82 4.34 -4.52 -0.39
N ALA A 83 3.49 -3.51 -0.58
CA ALA A 83 3.88 -2.27 -1.24
C ALA A 83 5.02 -1.58 -0.46
N THR A 84 6.11 -1.26 -1.17
CA THR A 84 7.30 -0.61 -0.60
C THR A 84 7.31 0.91 -0.80
N ARG A 85 6.41 1.38 -1.67
CA ARG A 85 6.25 2.77 -2.07
C ARG A 85 4.80 3.02 -2.40
N TYR A 86 4.43 4.28 -2.30
CA TYR A 86 3.09 4.76 -2.58
C TYR A 86 2.61 4.45 -4.01
N GLU A 87 3.50 4.52 -5.00
CA GLU A 87 3.18 4.27 -6.41
C GLU A 87 2.84 2.81 -6.71
N TYR A 88 3.29 1.88 -5.86
CA TYR A 88 3.08 0.43 -6.01
C TYR A 88 1.83 -0.06 -5.30
N VAL A 89 1.09 0.82 -4.62
CA VAL A 89 -0.16 0.46 -3.96
C VAL A 89 -1.25 0.26 -5.01
N ILE A 90 -1.86 -0.93 -5.01
CA ILE A 90 -3.12 -1.18 -5.70
C ILE A 90 -4.25 -0.66 -4.82
N GLU A 91 -5.08 0.22 -5.35
CA GLU A 91 -6.21 0.81 -4.64
C GLU A 91 -7.52 0.17 -5.07
N TRP A 92 -8.38 -0.13 -4.10
CA TRP A 92 -9.78 -0.40 -4.39
C TRP A 92 -10.54 0.91 -4.61
N ILE A 93 -11.01 1.12 -5.83
CA ILE A 93 -11.83 2.27 -6.19
C ILE A 93 -13.26 1.79 -6.39
N SER A 94 -14.15 2.22 -5.49
CA SER A 94 -15.57 1.91 -5.62
C SER A 94 -16.18 2.60 -6.84
N PHE A 95 -17.06 1.91 -7.56
CA PHE A 95 -17.58 2.38 -8.84
C PHE A 95 -18.38 3.70 -8.73
N ASP A 96 -19.02 3.94 -7.59
CA ASP A 96 -19.73 5.19 -7.27
C ASP A 96 -18.81 6.41 -7.14
N LYS A 97 -17.49 6.19 -6.99
CA LYS A 97 -16.47 7.26 -6.97
C LYS A 97 -15.97 7.64 -8.36
N LEU A 98 -16.52 7.02 -9.41
CA LEU A 98 -16.18 7.29 -10.81
C LEU A 98 -17.22 8.21 -11.44
N TYR A 99 -16.73 9.28 -12.06
CA TYR A 99 -17.56 10.31 -12.68
C TYR A 99 -17.34 10.37 -14.18
N ASN A 100 -18.30 10.94 -14.91
CA ASN A 100 -18.21 11.17 -16.36
C ASN A 100 -17.81 9.91 -17.15
N LEU A 101 -18.44 8.78 -16.85
CA LEU A 101 -18.21 7.51 -17.54
C LEU A 101 -18.52 7.66 -19.04
N GLN A 102 -17.49 7.52 -19.86
CA GLN A 102 -17.57 7.56 -21.31
C GLN A 102 -17.18 6.21 -21.89
N LYS A 103 -18.00 5.68 -22.82
CA LYS A 103 -17.65 4.46 -23.56
C LYS A 103 -16.54 4.77 -24.57
N VAL A 104 -15.46 4.01 -24.52
CA VAL A 104 -14.36 4.06 -25.51
C VAL A 104 -14.61 3.01 -26.59
N ASP A 105 -14.88 1.77 -26.16
CA ASP A 105 -15.30 0.65 -27.01
C ASP A 105 -16.19 -0.33 -26.21
N GLU A 106 -16.51 -1.50 -26.76
CA GLU A 106 -17.36 -2.50 -26.07
C GLU A 106 -16.80 -2.97 -24.72
N SER A 107 -15.48 -3.04 -24.61
CA SER A 107 -14.75 -3.58 -23.46
C SER A 107 -14.17 -2.51 -22.55
N ARG A 108 -14.09 -1.25 -23.00
CA ARG A 108 -13.41 -0.15 -22.32
C ARG A 108 -14.31 1.04 -22.00
N LEU A 109 -14.18 1.54 -20.78
CA LEU A 109 -14.76 2.80 -20.34
C LEU A 109 -13.64 3.74 -19.89
N GLN A 110 -13.88 5.04 -20.01
CA GLN A 110 -13.06 6.09 -19.45
C GLN A 110 -13.85 6.80 -18.36
N ALA A 111 -13.21 7.15 -17.24
CA ALA A 111 -13.86 7.86 -16.15
C ALA A 111 -12.91 8.84 -15.47
N LEU A 112 -13.49 9.77 -14.71
CA LEU A 112 -12.79 10.65 -13.80
C LEU A 112 -12.83 10.06 -12.39
N CYS A 113 -11.67 9.79 -11.79
CA CYS A 113 -11.58 9.41 -10.38
C CYS A 113 -11.24 10.64 -9.53
N LEU A 114 -12.08 10.95 -8.54
CA LEU A 114 -11.94 12.12 -7.66
C LEU A 114 -11.48 11.78 -6.23
N ASP A 115 -11.56 10.52 -5.81
CA ASP A 115 -11.31 10.09 -4.43
C ASP A 115 -10.31 8.91 -4.37
N GLY A 116 -9.40 8.86 -5.32
CA GLY A 116 -8.24 7.97 -5.20
C GLY A 116 -7.33 8.44 -4.07
N ILE A 117 -6.65 7.50 -3.41
CA ILE A 117 -5.54 7.73 -2.48
C ILE A 117 -4.53 8.71 -3.11
N ARG A 118 -4.44 8.73 -4.45
CA ARG A 118 -3.77 9.73 -5.33
C ARG A 118 -4.54 11.06 -5.38
N LYS A 119 -4.73 11.67 -4.21
CA LYS A 119 -5.57 12.86 -3.96
C LYS A 119 -5.14 14.17 -4.65
N PHE A 120 -4.09 14.18 -5.46
CA PHE A 120 -3.57 15.44 -6.01
C PHE A 120 -4.16 15.85 -7.36
N LYS A 121 -4.84 14.97 -8.11
CA LYS A 121 -5.45 15.34 -9.39
C LYS A 121 -6.66 14.47 -9.70
N SER A 122 -7.66 15.07 -10.35
CA SER A 122 -8.66 14.30 -11.08
C SER A 122 -7.94 13.45 -12.12
N LEU A 123 -8.00 12.12 -12.00
CA LEU A 123 -7.30 11.21 -12.90
C LEU A 123 -8.28 10.62 -13.89
N THR A 124 -7.96 10.74 -15.18
CA THR A 124 -8.61 9.96 -16.22
C THR A 124 -8.14 8.51 -16.11
N VAL A 125 -9.06 7.60 -15.85
CA VAL A 125 -8.78 6.16 -15.73
C VAL A 125 -9.49 5.39 -16.83
N ASP A 126 -8.82 4.37 -17.36
CA ASP A 126 -9.41 3.42 -18.29
C ASP A 126 -9.84 2.16 -17.53
N LEU A 127 -11.11 1.81 -17.64
CA LEU A 127 -11.68 0.60 -17.09
C LEU A 127 -11.75 -0.47 -18.18
N LYS A 128 -11.24 -1.66 -17.89
CA LYS A 128 -11.38 -2.85 -18.73
C LYS A 128 -12.38 -3.81 -18.09
N LYS A 129 -13.39 -4.23 -18.86
CA LYS A 129 -14.32 -5.28 -18.45
C LYS A 129 -13.73 -6.66 -18.72
N PHE A 130 -14.02 -7.62 -17.84
CA PHE A 130 -13.66 -9.04 -18.02
C PHE A 130 -14.94 -9.86 -18.16
N ASP A 131 -14.95 -10.82 -19.09
CA ASP A 131 -16.15 -11.55 -19.51
C ASP A 131 -16.52 -12.72 -18.57
N SER A 132 -15.62 -13.15 -17.68
CA SER A 132 -15.90 -14.22 -16.70
C SER A 132 -15.69 -13.78 -15.24
N LEU A 133 -16.56 -14.28 -14.35
CA LEU A 133 -16.61 -13.99 -12.92
C LEU A 133 -15.30 -14.47 -12.24
N GLN A 134 -14.57 -13.51 -11.67
CA GLN A 134 -13.45 -13.66 -10.72
C GLN A 134 -12.13 -14.23 -11.28
N VAL A 135 -12.13 -15.34 -12.04
CA VAL A 135 -10.87 -16.03 -12.42
C VAL A 135 -9.97 -15.14 -13.28
N ASP A 136 -10.50 -14.53 -14.34
CA ASP A 136 -9.72 -13.67 -15.23
C ASP A 136 -9.18 -12.42 -14.50
N THR A 137 -9.94 -11.92 -13.52
CA THR A 137 -9.54 -10.75 -12.72
C THR A 137 -8.38 -11.10 -11.79
N LEU A 138 -8.43 -12.27 -11.15
CA LEU A 138 -7.38 -12.74 -10.25
C LEU A 138 -6.09 -13.11 -11.01
N GLU A 139 -6.19 -13.75 -12.17
CA GLU A 139 -5.03 -14.03 -13.03
C GLU A 139 -4.39 -12.76 -13.56
N PHE A 140 -5.17 -11.76 -13.94
CA PHE A 140 -4.65 -10.47 -14.40
C PHE A 140 -3.91 -9.72 -13.29
N ILE A 141 -4.45 -9.69 -12.06
CA ILE A 141 -3.81 -8.99 -10.93
C ILE A 141 -2.51 -9.70 -10.49
N ARG A 142 -2.40 -11.01 -10.69
CA ARG A 142 -1.22 -11.81 -10.30
C ARG A 142 -0.04 -11.71 -11.28
N ASN A 143 -0.27 -11.31 -12.54
CA ASN A 143 0.75 -11.18 -13.59
C ASN A 143 1.28 -9.75 -13.71
#